data_AF-A0A0B1RWQ4-F1
#
_entry.id   AF-A0A0B1RWQ4-F1
#
_cell.length_a   1.000
_cell.length_b   1.000
_cell.length_c   1.000
_cell.angle_alpha   90.00
_cell.angle_beta   90.00
_cell.angle_gamma   90.00
#
_symmetry.space_group_name_H-M   'P 1'
#
loop_
_entity.id
_entity.type
_entity.pdbx_description
1 polymer ?
#
loop_
_entity_poly.entity_id
_entity_poly.type
_entity_poly.pdbx_seq_one_letter_code
_entity_poly.pdbx_strand_id
1 'polypeptide(L)'
;MRILECFCGSSSREIACFERDGSEHYSCGAPCKGLYSCGIHRCTRNCHHIGEAGCGPCPSAPERIIRCPCGKCTLEELRVQRVSCQDPIPTCKNVCGKVLPCGSAEKRHRCRALCHVGECPPCDFNTSIICRCKQVKRTLPCKEYVKFVAEGSEFLCERRCKKKKSCGIHKCQEVCCVQTEHICMQICNKRLSCGLHFCESICHAGQCPRCLNTSFEEQYCHCGRTVRPPPIPCGAPLPECDQPCA
;
A
#
# COMPACT_ATOMS: atom_id res chain seq x y z
N MET A 1 22.23 -37.28 1.85
CA MET A 1 21.11 -36.52 2.48
C MET A 1 21.31 -36.63 3.97
N ARG A 2 21.00 -35.58 4.76
CA ARG A 2 21.09 -35.62 6.23
C ARG A 2 19.67 -35.51 6.81
N ILE A 3 19.38 -36.26 7.87
CA ILE A 3 18.12 -36.14 8.60
C ILE A 3 18.34 -35.15 9.75
N LEU A 4 17.49 -34.12 9.84
CA LEU A 4 17.38 -33.27 11.03
C LEU A 4 16.17 -33.72 11.84
N GLU A 5 16.36 -33.85 13.15
CA GLU A 5 15.30 -34.21 14.08
C GLU A 5 14.69 -32.96 14.74
N CYS A 6 13.40 -33.01 15.04
CA CYS A 6 12.75 -31.93 15.77
C CYS A 6 13.31 -31.83 17.20
N PHE A 7 13.44 -30.62 17.75
CA PHE A 7 13.69 -30.44 19.21
C PHE A 7 12.66 -31.16 20.10
N CYS A 8 11.49 -31.45 19.55
CA CYS A 8 10.37 -32.14 20.17
C CYS A 8 10.35 -33.66 19.94
N GLY A 9 11.27 -34.20 19.13
CA GLY A 9 11.30 -35.61 18.71
C GLY A 9 10.09 -36.09 17.89
N SER A 10 9.12 -35.21 17.58
CA SER A 10 7.85 -35.62 16.96
C SER A 10 7.90 -35.69 15.43
N SER A 11 8.95 -35.16 14.81
CA SER A 11 9.10 -35.14 13.36
C SER A 11 10.57 -35.04 12.96
N SER A 12 10.92 -35.62 11.82
CA SER A 12 12.23 -35.50 11.19
C SER A 12 12.07 -35.03 9.75
N ARG A 13 13.07 -34.32 9.22
CA ARG A 13 13.08 -33.88 7.82
C ARG A 13 14.43 -34.14 7.17
N GLU A 14 14.40 -34.50 5.89
CA GLU A 14 15.60 -34.72 5.09
C GLU A 14 16.05 -33.40 4.45
N ILE A 15 17.33 -33.06 4.63
CA ILE A 15 17.96 -31.90 3.98
C ILE A 15 19.07 -32.35 3.02
N ALA A 16 19.26 -31.56 1.97
CA ALA A 16 20.31 -31.79 0.98
C ALA A 16 21.69 -31.49 1.58
N CYS A 17 22.71 -32.26 1.17
CA CYS A 17 24.07 -32.18 1.75
C CYS A 17 24.78 -30.82 1.55
N PHE A 18 24.25 -29.90 0.74
CA PHE A 18 24.88 -28.60 0.46
C PHE A 18 24.38 -27.47 1.37
N GLU A 19 23.25 -27.65 2.08
CA GLU A 19 22.74 -26.64 3.02
C GLU A 19 23.58 -26.67 4.32
N ARG A 20 24.45 -25.66 4.48
CA ARG A 20 25.32 -25.50 5.66
C ARG A 20 24.61 -24.85 6.85
N ASP A 21 23.41 -25.31 7.20
CA ASP A 21 22.86 -24.94 8.49
C ASP A 21 23.45 -25.92 9.52
N GLY A 22 24.41 -25.46 10.34
CA GLY A 22 25.13 -26.28 11.34
C GLY A 22 24.25 -26.80 12.49
N SER A 23 22.93 -26.71 12.35
CA SER A 23 21.94 -27.08 13.35
C SER A 23 21.58 -28.57 13.22
N GLU A 24 21.87 -29.37 14.25
CA GLU A 24 21.52 -30.81 14.26
C GLU A 24 20.03 -31.07 14.48
N HIS A 25 19.31 -30.04 14.94
CA HIS A 25 17.89 -30.09 15.25
C HIS A 25 17.14 -28.91 14.62
N TYR A 26 15.85 -29.09 14.35
CA TYR A 26 14.99 -28.02 13.85
C TYR A 26 13.73 -27.83 14.70
N SER A 27 13.12 -26.65 14.60
CA SER A 27 11.80 -26.38 15.17
C SER A 27 10.71 -26.73 14.16
N CYS A 28 9.81 -27.65 14.50
CA CYS A 28 8.66 -28.00 13.67
C CYS A 28 7.53 -26.94 13.70
N GLY A 29 7.66 -25.89 14.52
CA GLY A 29 6.63 -24.87 14.68
C GLY A 29 5.39 -25.30 15.50
N ALA A 30 5.25 -26.56 15.90
CA ALA A 30 4.16 -27.02 16.77
C ALA A 30 4.19 -26.33 18.15
N PRO A 31 3.06 -26.11 18.83
CA PRO A 31 3.05 -25.53 20.19
C PRO A 31 3.81 -26.45 21.16
N CYS A 32 4.69 -25.86 21.98
CA CYS A 32 5.45 -26.61 22.96
C CYS A 32 4.54 -27.16 24.06
N LYS A 33 4.69 -28.45 24.40
CA LYS A 33 3.91 -29.10 25.47
C LYS A 33 4.58 -29.01 26.85
N GLY A 34 5.79 -28.47 26.92
CA GLY A 34 6.57 -28.36 28.16
C GLY A 34 6.06 -27.28 29.10
N LEU A 35 6.55 -27.32 30.34
CA LEU A 35 6.29 -26.33 31.39
C LEU A 35 7.49 -25.37 31.50
N TYR A 36 7.23 -24.15 31.97
CA TYR A 36 8.31 -23.27 32.45
C TYR A 36 8.94 -23.83 33.72
N SER A 37 10.10 -23.32 34.10
CA SER A 37 10.85 -23.75 35.30
C SER A 37 10.06 -23.67 36.61
N CYS A 38 8.95 -22.92 36.65
CA CYS A 38 8.03 -22.86 37.78
C CYS A 38 7.17 -24.12 37.97
N GLY A 39 7.15 -25.07 37.03
CA GLY A 39 6.37 -26.31 37.11
C GLY A 39 4.84 -26.16 36.99
N ILE A 40 4.30 -24.94 36.98
CA ILE A 40 2.85 -24.68 36.97
C ILE A 40 2.38 -24.14 35.62
N HIS A 41 3.12 -23.21 35.03
CA HIS A 41 2.72 -22.54 33.79
C HIS A 41 3.21 -23.30 32.55
N ARG A 42 2.30 -23.51 31.59
CA ARG A 42 2.59 -24.13 30.29
C ARG A 42 3.33 -23.17 29.37
N CYS A 43 4.26 -23.71 28.60
CA CYS A 43 5.00 -22.94 27.60
C CYS A 43 4.06 -22.42 26.51
N THR A 44 4.11 -21.12 26.22
CA THR A 44 3.33 -20.50 25.12
C THR A 44 4.13 -20.38 23.82
N ARG A 45 5.37 -20.89 23.78
CA ARG A 45 6.25 -20.82 22.61
C ARG A 45 5.98 -22.01 21.68
N ASN A 46 6.28 -21.83 20.40
CA ASN A 46 6.39 -22.93 19.45
C ASN A 46 7.60 -23.81 19.80
N CYS A 47 7.71 -24.95 19.12
CA CYS A 47 8.75 -25.93 19.32
C CYS A 47 10.13 -25.24 19.41
N HIS A 48 10.84 -25.51 20.49
CA HIS A 48 12.14 -24.91 20.75
C HIS A 48 12.95 -25.91 21.57
N HIS A 49 14.25 -25.68 21.69
CA HIS A 49 15.10 -26.46 22.55
C HIS A 49 14.61 -26.38 24.01
N ILE A 50 14.25 -27.52 24.60
CA ILE A 50 13.83 -27.64 26.00
C ILE A 50 15.08 -28.04 26.78
N GLY A 51 15.52 -27.19 27.71
CA GLY A 51 16.66 -27.50 28.58
C GLY A 51 16.24 -28.38 29.76
N GLU A 52 17.22 -28.77 30.58
CA GLU A 52 17.01 -29.63 31.76
C GLU A 52 16.03 -29.03 32.79
N ALA A 53 15.99 -27.70 32.90
CA ALA A 53 15.07 -26.96 33.76
C ALA A 53 13.72 -26.61 33.08
N GLY A 54 13.39 -27.28 31.96
CA GLY A 54 12.17 -27.05 31.19
C GLY A 54 12.28 -25.92 30.18
N CYS A 55 11.16 -25.23 29.91
CA CYS A 55 11.06 -24.21 28.85
C CYS A 55 11.63 -22.82 29.23
N GLY A 56 12.51 -22.77 30.23
CA GLY A 56 13.09 -21.54 30.78
C GLY A 56 12.23 -20.85 31.85
N PRO A 57 12.61 -19.63 32.28
CA PRO A 57 11.94 -18.92 33.37
C PRO A 57 10.52 -18.48 33.01
N CYS A 58 9.61 -18.60 33.97
CA CYS A 58 8.20 -18.24 33.81
C CYS A 58 8.02 -16.74 33.44
N PRO A 59 7.18 -16.39 32.45
CA PRO A 59 6.82 -15.01 32.13
C PRO A 59 6.21 -14.23 33.30
N SER A 60 5.49 -14.94 34.16
CA SER A 60 4.81 -14.38 35.33
C SER A 60 5.67 -14.40 36.60
N ALA A 61 6.94 -14.81 36.51
CA ALA A 61 7.85 -14.89 37.64
C ALA A 61 8.01 -13.53 38.35
N PRO A 62 8.07 -13.51 39.69
CA PRO A 62 8.21 -12.27 40.46
C PRO A 62 9.49 -11.50 40.10
N GLU A 63 10.59 -12.20 39.80
CA GLU A 63 11.86 -11.60 39.37
C GLU A 63 11.76 -10.87 38.02
N ARG A 64 10.81 -11.24 37.16
CA ARG A 64 10.61 -10.63 35.84
C ARG A 64 9.60 -9.48 35.86
N ILE A 65 8.59 -9.57 36.73
CA ILE A 65 7.55 -8.55 36.84
C ILE A 65 7.88 -7.65 38.03
N ILE A 66 8.75 -6.68 37.80
CA ILE A 66 9.16 -5.67 38.78
C ILE A 66 8.35 -4.36 38.68
N ARG A 67 7.47 -4.24 37.68
CA ARG A 67 6.69 -3.03 37.37
C ARG A 67 5.22 -3.37 37.10
N CYS A 68 4.34 -2.36 37.22
CA CYS A 68 2.95 -2.47 36.79
C CYS A 68 2.87 -2.93 35.33
N PRO A 69 1.74 -3.52 34.89
CA PRO A 69 1.49 -3.82 33.48
C PRO A 69 1.66 -2.62 32.54
N CYS A 70 1.53 -1.40 33.06
CA CYS A 70 1.68 -0.14 32.34
C CYS A 70 3.13 0.39 32.24
N GLY A 71 4.09 -0.22 32.94
CA GLY A 71 5.47 0.22 33.04
C GLY A 71 5.75 1.47 33.90
N LYS A 72 4.72 2.22 34.33
CA LYS A 72 4.88 3.52 35.03
C LYS A 72 5.36 3.43 36.48
N CYS A 73 4.94 2.43 37.23
CA CYS A 73 5.27 2.27 38.64
C CYS A 73 5.98 0.94 38.89
N THR A 74 6.92 0.91 39.82
CA THR A 74 7.55 -0.32 40.32
C THR A 74 6.68 -1.00 41.37
N LEU A 75 6.92 -2.29 41.64
CA LEU A 75 6.19 -3.01 42.68
C LEU A 75 6.51 -2.50 44.09
N GLU A 76 7.74 -2.02 44.30
CA GLU A 76 8.20 -1.38 45.54
C GLU A 76 7.40 -0.11 45.85
N GLU A 77 7.18 0.75 44.85
CA GLU A 77 6.36 1.96 44.97
C GLU A 77 4.90 1.64 45.32
N LEU A 78 4.38 0.52 44.81
CA LEU A 78 3.04 0.04 45.12
C LEU A 78 2.95 -0.70 46.47
N ARG A 79 4.08 -0.91 47.14
CA ARG A 79 4.19 -1.67 48.41
C ARG A 79 3.59 -3.09 48.31
N VAL A 80 3.76 -3.73 47.15
CA VAL A 80 3.30 -5.10 46.91
C VAL A 80 4.49 -5.98 46.60
N GLN A 81 4.64 -7.09 47.33
CA GLN A 81 5.65 -8.11 47.03
C GLN A 81 4.95 -9.35 46.48
N ARG A 82 5.46 -9.86 45.36
CA ARG A 82 5.03 -11.13 44.78
C ARG A 82 6.04 -12.19 45.19
N VAL A 83 5.55 -13.28 45.77
CA VAL A 83 6.36 -14.42 46.22
C VAL A 83 6.23 -15.57 45.22
N SER A 84 5.09 -15.68 44.55
CA SER A 84 4.80 -16.72 43.57
C SER A 84 4.42 -16.16 42.21
N CYS A 85 4.67 -16.95 41.17
CA CYS A 85 4.21 -16.66 39.82
C CYS A 85 2.67 -16.71 39.66
N GLN A 86 1.96 -17.27 40.64
CA GLN A 86 0.50 -17.29 40.71
C GLN A 86 -0.11 -16.02 41.33
N ASP A 87 0.69 -15.22 42.03
CA ASP A 87 0.20 -14.01 42.69
C ASP A 87 -0.31 -13.02 41.63
N PRO A 88 -1.46 -12.36 41.87
CA PRO A 88 -2.04 -11.43 40.91
C PRO A 88 -1.07 -10.31 40.58
N ILE A 89 -1.01 -9.92 39.31
CA ILE A 89 -0.15 -8.83 38.86
C ILE A 89 -0.78 -7.51 39.32
N PRO A 90 -0.13 -6.73 40.19
CA PRO A 90 -0.72 -5.52 40.74
C PRO A 90 -0.79 -4.40 39.70
N THR A 91 -1.87 -3.63 39.76
CA THR A 91 -2.10 -2.48 38.90
C THR A 91 -1.90 -1.19 39.68
N CYS A 92 -1.23 -0.21 39.09
CA CYS A 92 -0.94 1.05 39.79
C CYS A 92 -2.11 2.05 39.80
N LYS A 93 -3.29 1.65 39.27
CA LYS A 93 -4.50 2.48 39.11
C LYS A 93 -4.32 3.79 38.29
N ASN A 94 -3.13 4.10 37.80
CA ASN A 94 -2.92 5.20 36.86
C ASN A 94 -3.48 4.87 35.48
N VAL A 95 -3.72 5.88 34.65
CA VAL A 95 -4.07 5.69 33.23
C VAL A 95 -2.97 4.89 32.52
N CYS A 96 -3.36 3.81 31.84
CA CYS A 96 -2.46 2.85 31.19
C CYS A 96 -1.50 3.54 30.20
N GLY A 97 -2.03 4.30 29.24
CA GLY A 97 -1.24 5.10 28.31
C GLY A 97 -0.46 4.30 27.25
N LYS A 98 -0.62 2.97 27.20
CA LYS A 98 -0.06 2.11 26.16
C LYS A 98 -0.53 2.54 24.78
N VAL A 99 0.37 2.49 23.79
CA VAL A 99 0.05 2.80 22.40
C VAL A 99 -0.79 1.66 21.82
N LEU A 100 -1.96 2.00 21.30
CA LEU A 100 -2.90 1.05 20.70
C LEU A 100 -2.57 0.83 19.21
N PRO A 101 -3.04 -0.28 18.61
CA PRO A 101 -2.91 -0.51 17.17
C PRO A 101 -3.80 0.41 16.31
N CYS A 102 -4.60 1.28 16.92
CA CYS A 102 -5.46 2.25 16.24
C CYS A 102 -4.89 3.68 16.26
N GLY A 103 -5.42 4.54 15.40
CA GLY A 103 -4.88 5.88 15.12
C GLY A 103 -4.07 5.90 13.82
N SER A 104 -3.84 7.09 13.29
CA SER A 104 -3.02 7.27 12.09
C SER A 104 -1.55 6.93 12.38
N ALA A 105 -0.75 6.69 11.35
CA ALA A 105 0.68 6.39 11.48
C ALA A 105 1.43 7.43 12.33
N GLU A 106 1.04 8.71 12.23
CA GLU A 106 1.66 9.82 12.94
C GLU A 106 1.11 10.01 14.36
N LYS A 107 -0.15 9.63 14.61
CA LYS A 107 -0.84 9.86 15.88
C LYS A 107 -1.62 8.62 16.31
N ARG A 108 -0.88 7.58 16.70
CA ARG A 108 -1.47 6.40 17.33
C ARG A 108 -2.16 6.77 18.64
N HIS A 109 -3.33 6.16 18.87
CA HIS A 109 -4.07 6.38 20.09
C HIS A 109 -3.40 5.72 21.28
N ARG A 110 -3.65 6.27 22.47
CA ARG A 110 -3.15 5.74 23.74
C ARG A 110 -4.33 5.26 24.58
N CYS A 111 -4.15 4.13 25.27
CA CYS A 111 -5.15 3.57 26.17
C CYS A 111 -5.48 4.55 27.30
N ARG A 112 -6.77 4.92 27.44
CA ARG A 112 -7.27 5.82 28.50
C ARG A 112 -7.82 5.08 29.72
N ALA A 113 -7.93 3.75 29.65
CA ALA A 113 -8.33 2.94 30.80
C ALA A 113 -7.27 2.99 31.91
N LEU A 114 -7.69 2.69 33.13
CA LEU A 114 -6.76 2.50 34.25
C LEU A 114 -5.85 1.30 33.97
N CYS A 115 -4.73 1.23 34.69
CA CYS A 115 -3.80 0.11 34.60
C CYS A 115 -4.57 -1.21 34.81
N HIS A 116 -4.47 -2.10 33.82
CA HIS A 116 -5.17 -3.37 33.77
C HIS A 116 -4.18 -4.47 33.38
N VAL A 117 -4.57 -5.72 33.62
CA VAL A 117 -3.83 -6.91 33.17
C VAL A 117 -4.34 -7.31 31.78
N GLY A 118 -3.49 -7.90 30.94
CA GLY A 118 -3.86 -8.38 29.60
C GLY A 118 -3.89 -7.30 28.52
N GLU A 119 -4.66 -7.57 27.46
CA GLU A 119 -4.81 -6.70 26.29
C GLU A 119 -5.59 -5.42 26.62
N CYS A 120 -5.27 -4.33 25.92
CA CYS A 120 -5.96 -3.06 26.15
C CYS A 120 -7.41 -3.12 25.65
N PRO A 121 -8.35 -2.50 26.36
CA PRO A 121 -9.74 -2.41 25.91
C PRO A 121 -9.82 -1.70 24.55
N PRO A 122 -10.87 -1.98 23.76
CA PRO A 122 -11.10 -1.32 22.49
C PRO A 122 -11.21 0.19 22.68
N CYS A 123 -10.73 0.91 21.67
CA CYS A 123 -10.69 2.35 21.69
C CYS A 123 -12.01 2.94 21.19
N ASP A 124 -12.58 3.88 21.95
CA ASP A 124 -13.85 4.57 21.60
C ASP A 124 -13.67 5.73 20.62
N PHE A 125 -12.44 6.02 20.23
CA PHE A 125 -12.15 7.08 19.27
C PHE A 125 -12.35 6.65 17.82
N ASN A 126 -12.20 7.62 16.94
CA ASN A 126 -12.29 7.48 15.50
C ASN A 126 -10.89 7.70 14.89
N THR A 127 -10.56 6.91 13.87
CA THR A 127 -9.33 7.04 13.08
C THR A 127 -9.68 7.36 11.64
N SER A 128 -9.00 8.33 11.04
CA SER A 128 -9.16 8.67 9.63
C SER A 128 -8.24 7.84 8.74
N ILE A 129 -8.81 7.13 7.78
CA ILE A 129 -8.08 6.47 6.70
C ILE A 129 -8.06 7.37 5.46
N ILE A 130 -6.93 7.38 4.77
CA ILE A 130 -6.72 8.18 3.57
C ILE A 130 -6.86 7.24 2.36
N CYS A 131 -7.62 7.67 1.36
CA CYS A 131 -7.79 6.92 0.14
C CYS A 131 -6.47 6.83 -0.64
N ARG A 132 -6.29 5.77 -1.42
CA ARG A 132 -5.12 5.59 -2.31
C ARG A 132 -4.86 6.81 -3.21
N CYS A 133 -5.90 7.46 -3.73
CA CYS A 133 -5.79 8.68 -4.55
C CYS A 133 -5.43 9.95 -3.74
N LYS A 134 -5.37 9.87 -2.41
CA LYS A 134 -5.11 10.95 -1.44
C LYS A 134 -6.12 12.10 -1.44
N GLN A 135 -7.19 12.02 -2.22
CA GLN A 135 -8.20 13.07 -2.34
C GLN A 135 -9.33 12.98 -1.32
N VAL A 136 -9.54 11.80 -0.73
CA VAL A 136 -10.66 11.53 0.17
C VAL A 136 -10.12 10.92 1.45
N LYS A 137 -10.60 11.44 2.59
CA LYS A 137 -10.40 10.84 3.91
C LYS A 137 -11.74 10.33 4.42
N ARG A 138 -11.76 9.13 4.98
CA ARG A 138 -12.94 8.56 5.65
C ARG A 138 -12.59 8.31 7.10
N THR A 139 -13.50 8.62 8.01
CA THR A 139 -13.32 8.39 9.44
C THR A 139 -14.02 7.10 9.83
N LEU A 140 -13.31 6.19 10.48
CA LEU A 140 -13.85 4.94 11.00
C LEU A 140 -13.70 4.87 12.52
N PRO A 141 -14.62 4.24 13.25
CA PRO A 141 -14.40 3.84 14.64
C PRO A 141 -13.14 2.98 14.76
N CYS A 142 -12.37 3.13 15.85
CA CYS A 142 -11.12 2.37 16.01
C CYS A 142 -11.32 0.85 15.99
N LYS A 143 -12.46 0.36 16.50
CA LYS A 143 -12.85 -1.06 16.43
C LYS A 143 -12.93 -1.60 14.99
N GLU A 144 -13.35 -0.76 14.04
CA GLU A 144 -13.45 -1.12 12.62
C GLU A 144 -12.12 -0.89 11.91
N TYR A 145 -11.39 0.17 12.28
CA TYR A 145 -10.06 0.45 11.76
C TYR A 145 -9.08 -0.71 11.99
N VAL A 146 -9.04 -1.28 13.20
CA VAL A 146 -8.12 -2.40 13.51
C VAL A 146 -8.42 -3.63 12.67
N LYS A 147 -9.71 -3.93 12.42
CA LYS A 147 -10.12 -5.03 11.53
C LYS A 147 -9.72 -4.75 10.09
N PHE A 148 -10.02 -3.55 9.60
CA PHE A 148 -9.67 -3.10 8.26
C PHE A 148 -8.16 -3.20 7.97
N VAL A 149 -7.32 -2.83 8.93
CA VAL A 149 -5.85 -2.95 8.81
C VAL A 149 -5.39 -4.41 8.91
N ALA A 150 -5.99 -5.23 9.78
CA ALA A 150 -5.67 -6.66 9.87
C ALA A 150 -5.99 -7.42 8.58
N GLU A 151 -7.02 -6.99 7.85
CA GLU A 151 -7.40 -7.53 6.53
C GLU A 151 -6.49 -7.05 5.39
N GLY A 152 -5.55 -6.12 5.65
CA GLY A 152 -4.62 -5.61 4.64
C GLY A 152 -5.28 -4.83 3.50
N SER A 153 -6.52 -4.38 3.69
CA SER A 153 -7.29 -3.69 2.64
C SER A 153 -6.89 -2.22 2.51
N GLU A 154 -6.75 -1.73 1.28
CA GLU A 154 -6.56 -0.31 1.00
C GLU A 154 -7.91 0.40 0.80
N PHE A 155 -8.01 1.66 1.25
CA PHE A 155 -9.23 2.43 1.05
C PHE A 155 -9.27 3.01 -0.37
N LEU A 156 -10.28 2.58 -1.14
CA LEU A 156 -10.57 3.08 -2.49
C LEU A 156 -11.86 3.89 -2.47
N CYS A 157 -11.81 5.12 -2.98
CA CYS A 157 -12.99 5.98 -3.07
C CYS A 157 -13.71 5.81 -4.41
N GLU A 158 -15.01 6.05 -4.45
CA GLU A 158 -15.81 5.98 -5.69
C GLU A 158 -15.75 7.27 -6.53
N ARG A 159 -14.88 8.22 -6.16
CA ARG A 159 -14.77 9.50 -6.85
C ARG A 159 -14.15 9.33 -8.22
N ARG A 160 -14.81 9.86 -9.25
CA ARG A 160 -14.27 9.99 -10.60
C ARG A 160 -13.29 11.16 -10.71
N CYS A 161 -12.15 10.92 -11.34
CA CYS A 161 -11.12 11.93 -11.56
C CYS A 161 -11.58 13.01 -12.54
N LYS A 162 -11.46 14.27 -12.11
CA LYS A 162 -11.84 15.46 -12.91
C LYS A 162 -10.64 16.13 -13.60
N LYS A 163 -9.42 15.60 -13.45
CA LYS A 163 -8.23 16.14 -14.10
C LYS A 163 -8.35 16.06 -15.62
N LYS A 164 -7.88 17.09 -16.31
CA LYS A 164 -7.80 17.13 -17.77
C LYS A 164 -6.66 16.22 -18.23
N LYS A 165 -6.88 15.53 -19.35
CA LYS A 165 -5.85 14.79 -20.06
C LYS A 165 -4.92 15.76 -20.81
N SER A 166 -3.80 15.27 -21.33
CA SER A 166 -2.75 16.02 -22.03
C SER A 166 -3.28 16.87 -23.19
N CYS A 167 -4.38 16.47 -23.82
CA CYS A 167 -5.04 17.24 -24.89
C CYS A 167 -5.81 18.47 -24.41
N GLY A 168 -5.97 18.69 -23.10
CA GLY A 168 -6.64 19.86 -22.52
C GLY A 168 -8.18 19.88 -22.61
N ILE A 169 -8.78 18.99 -23.43
CA ILE A 169 -10.23 18.90 -23.63
C ILE A 169 -10.87 17.72 -22.88
N HIS A 170 -10.24 16.54 -22.91
CA HIS A 170 -10.81 15.34 -22.31
C HIS A 170 -10.50 15.26 -20.82
N LYS A 171 -11.44 14.72 -20.04
CA LYS A 171 -11.26 14.46 -18.61
C LYS A 171 -10.92 12.99 -18.38
N CYS A 172 -10.19 12.68 -17.31
CA CYS A 172 -9.82 11.30 -16.95
C CYS A 172 -11.04 10.38 -16.76
N GLN A 173 -11.99 10.79 -15.92
CA GLN A 173 -13.21 10.04 -15.54
C GLN A 173 -13.00 8.68 -14.85
N GLU A 174 -11.75 8.22 -14.69
CA GLU A 174 -11.40 6.99 -13.95
C GLU A 174 -11.75 7.13 -12.46
N VAL A 175 -12.26 6.05 -11.87
CA VAL A 175 -12.61 5.97 -10.43
C VAL A 175 -11.34 5.77 -9.61
N CYS A 176 -11.18 6.57 -8.55
CA CYS A 176 -9.99 6.50 -7.67
C CYS A 176 -8.65 6.68 -8.40
N CYS A 177 -8.60 7.51 -9.46
CA CYS A 177 -7.38 7.70 -10.24
C CYS A 177 -6.19 8.19 -9.39
N VAL A 178 -5.06 7.51 -9.54
CA VAL A 178 -3.77 7.83 -8.86
C VAL A 178 -2.77 8.50 -9.79
N GLN A 179 -3.07 8.58 -11.09
CA GLN A 179 -2.15 9.07 -12.09
C GLN A 179 -1.81 10.54 -11.87
N THR A 180 -0.52 10.87 -11.98
CA THR A 180 -0.04 12.26 -12.02
C THR A 180 -0.31 12.84 -13.39
N GLU A 181 0.13 12.14 -14.43
CA GLU A 181 -0.04 12.49 -15.83
C GLU A 181 -1.19 11.71 -16.47
N HIS A 182 -2.00 12.40 -17.28
CA HIS A 182 -3.19 11.82 -17.88
C HIS A 182 -3.08 11.93 -19.39
N ILE A 183 -2.69 10.86 -20.07
CA ILE A 183 -2.52 10.88 -21.52
C ILE A 183 -3.86 10.62 -22.21
N CYS A 184 -4.16 11.38 -23.27
CA CYS A 184 -5.32 11.12 -24.11
C CYS A 184 -4.92 10.20 -25.27
N MET A 185 -5.42 8.96 -25.25
CA MET A 185 -5.17 7.96 -26.31
C MET A 185 -6.24 7.95 -27.41
N GLN A 186 -7.07 9.00 -27.48
CA GLN A 186 -8.06 9.12 -28.55
C GLN A 186 -7.40 9.69 -29.80
N ILE A 187 -7.90 9.35 -30.98
CA ILE A 187 -7.48 9.99 -32.24
C ILE A 187 -8.16 11.37 -32.32
N CYS A 188 -7.45 12.39 -32.81
CA CYS A 188 -7.95 13.76 -32.85
C CYS A 188 -9.19 13.91 -33.75
N ASN A 189 -9.14 13.36 -34.97
CA ASN A 189 -10.23 13.36 -35.97
C ASN A 189 -10.83 14.74 -36.30
N LYS A 190 -10.18 15.84 -35.90
CA LYS A 190 -10.54 17.19 -36.33
C LYS A 190 -10.19 17.36 -37.81
N ARG A 191 -11.03 18.08 -38.55
CA ARG A 191 -10.78 18.43 -39.94
C ARG A 191 -9.55 19.35 -40.02
N LEU A 192 -8.59 19.00 -40.88
CA LEU A 192 -7.36 19.76 -41.11
C LEU A 192 -7.66 21.05 -41.87
N SER A 193 -6.72 22.00 -41.85
CA SER A 193 -6.86 23.30 -42.52
C SER A 193 -7.05 23.18 -44.05
N CYS A 194 -6.68 22.05 -44.66
CA CYS A 194 -6.93 21.80 -46.09
C CYS A 194 -8.41 21.51 -46.42
N GLY A 195 -9.29 21.37 -45.41
CA GLY A 195 -10.73 21.18 -45.59
C GLY A 195 -11.17 19.78 -46.04
N LEU A 196 -10.26 18.97 -46.60
CA LEU A 196 -10.55 17.65 -47.16
C LEU A 196 -10.17 16.48 -46.24
N HIS A 197 -9.08 16.60 -45.48
CA HIS A 197 -8.53 15.51 -44.68
C HIS A 197 -8.78 15.70 -43.17
N PHE A 198 -8.73 14.60 -42.42
CA PHE A 198 -8.87 14.58 -40.96
C PHE A 198 -7.53 14.33 -40.28
N CYS A 199 -7.37 14.83 -39.05
CA CYS A 199 -6.18 14.63 -38.25
C CYS A 199 -6.16 13.22 -37.65
N GLU A 200 -5.22 12.39 -38.10
CA GLU A 200 -5.02 11.00 -37.64
C GLU A 200 -4.09 10.89 -36.42
N SER A 201 -3.52 12.02 -35.97
CA SER A 201 -2.65 12.03 -34.80
C SER A 201 -3.43 11.74 -33.51
N ILE A 202 -2.72 11.24 -32.50
CA ILE A 202 -3.22 11.16 -31.13
C ILE A 202 -3.67 12.56 -30.68
N CYS A 203 -4.76 12.61 -29.92
CA CYS A 203 -5.34 13.83 -29.42
C CYS A 203 -4.28 14.67 -28.69
N HIS A 204 -4.01 15.83 -29.25
CA HIS A 204 -2.95 16.73 -28.82
C HIS A 204 -3.56 18.05 -28.33
N ALA A 205 -2.75 18.87 -27.65
CA ALA A 205 -3.12 20.23 -27.34
C ALA A 205 -2.84 21.15 -28.54
N GLY A 206 -3.61 22.23 -28.69
CA GLY A 206 -3.39 23.25 -29.72
C GLY A 206 -3.97 22.90 -31.11
N GLN A 207 -3.51 23.64 -32.12
CA GLN A 207 -3.95 23.49 -33.51
C GLN A 207 -3.43 22.17 -34.11
N CYS A 208 -4.22 21.55 -34.98
CA CYS A 208 -3.77 20.36 -35.73
C CYS A 208 -2.56 20.67 -36.62
N PRO A 209 -1.66 19.71 -36.83
CA PRO A 209 -0.58 19.84 -37.80
C PRO A 209 -1.16 20.08 -39.20
N ARG A 210 -0.36 20.68 -40.08
CA ARG A 210 -0.75 20.85 -41.50
C ARG A 210 -0.97 19.50 -42.17
N CYS A 211 -1.79 19.49 -43.21
CA CYS A 211 -1.91 18.31 -44.06
C CYS A 211 -0.56 18.00 -44.72
N LEU A 212 -0.11 16.76 -44.58
CA LEU A 212 1.13 16.25 -45.20
C LEU A 212 0.87 15.58 -46.54
N ASN A 213 -0.40 15.46 -46.96
CA ASN A 213 -0.73 14.92 -48.26
C ASN A 213 -0.31 15.90 -49.37
N THR A 214 0.23 15.37 -50.45
CA THR A 214 0.72 16.14 -51.61
C THR A 214 0.27 15.48 -52.90
N SER A 215 -0.15 16.27 -53.88
CA SER A 215 -0.35 15.76 -55.24
C SER A 215 0.97 15.72 -56.00
N PHE A 216 1.14 14.69 -56.83
CA PHE A 216 2.25 14.52 -57.76
C PHE A 216 1.89 14.90 -59.21
N GLU A 217 0.68 15.42 -59.42
CA GLU A 217 0.22 15.95 -60.70
C GLU A 217 0.51 17.45 -60.79
N GLU A 218 0.51 18.03 -61.99
CA GLU A 218 0.71 19.46 -62.19
C GLU A 218 -0.58 20.25 -61.92
N GLN A 219 -0.49 21.43 -61.29
CA GLN A 219 -1.64 22.33 -61.08
C GLN A 219 -1.64 23.42 -62.14
N TYR A 220 -2.76 23.60 -62.84
CA TYR A 220 -2.91 24.65 -63.83
C TYR A 220 -3.79 25.79 -63.30
N CYS A 221 -3.54 27.05 -63.71
CA CYS A 221 -4.52 28.12 -63.56
C CYS A 221 -5.82 27.77 -64.30
N HIS A 222 -6.92 28.47 -64.00
CA HIS A 222 -8.16 28.35 -64.80
C HIS A 222 -7.95 28.59 -66.31
N CYS A 223 -6.94 29.39 -66.65
CA CYS A 223 -6.53 29.69 -68.02
C CYS A 223 -5.63 28.65 -68.70
N GLY A 224 -5.12 27.64 -67.96
CA GLY A 224 -4.14 26.66 -68.45
C GLY A 224 -2.70 27.19 -68.70
N ARG A 225 -2.46 28.51 -68.65
CA ARG A 225 -1.17 29.14 -69.02
C ARG A 225 -0.10 29.11 -67.92
N THR A 226 -0.51 29.19 -66.66
CA THR A 226 0.40 29.09 -65.51
C THR A 226 0.30 27.71 -64.91
N VAL A 227 1.43 27.05 -64.69
CA VAL A 227 1.54 25.72 -64.10
C VAL A 227 2.37 25.74 -62.82
N ARG A 228 1.91 25.06 -61.78
CA ARG A 228 2.67 24.76 -60.56
C ARG A 228 3.15 23.29 -60.62
N PRO A 229 4.46 23.02 -60.54
CA PRO A 229 4.98 21.66 -60.57
C PRO A 229 4.76 20.93 -59.23
N PRO A 230 4.73 19.58 -59.23
CA PRO A 230 4.69 18.77 -58.01
C PRO A 230 6.00 18.85 -57.20
N PRO A 231 5.99 18.58 -55.87
CA PRO A 231 4.84 18.17 -55.07
C PRO A 231 3.96 19.35 -54.62
N ILE A 232 2.67 19.31 -54.95
CA ILE A 232 1.73 20.37 -54.56
C ILE A 232 1.11 20.02 -53.21
N PRO A 233 1.25 20.87 -52.17
CA PRO A 233 0.64 20.63 -50.88
C PRO A 233 -0.89 20.59 -50.97
N CYS A 234 -1.52 19.66 -50.25
CA CYS A 234 -2.98 19.56 -50.21
C CYS A 234 -3.62 20.86 -49.70
N GLY A 235 -4.61 21.35 -50.44
CA GLY A 235 -5.29 22.62 -50.14
C GLY A 235 -4.54 23.85 -50.63
N ALA A 236 -3.47 23.70 -51.43
CA ALA A 236 -2.81 24.83 -52.07
C ALA A 236 -3.76 25.53 -53.06
N PRO A 237 -3.88 26.88 -53.00
CA PRO A 237 -4.66 27.63 -53.98
C PRO A 237 -4.06 27.46 -55.38
N LEU A 238 -4.89 27.68 -56.40
CA LEU A 238 -4.45 27.70 -57.79
C LEU A 238 -3.30 28.70 -57.98
N PRO A 239 -2.35 28.42 -58.90
CA PRO A 239 -1.24 29.33 -59.16
C PRO A 239 -1.76 30.71 -59.60
N GLU A 240 -1.15 31.77 -59.05
CA GLU A 240 -1.44 33.14 -59.45
C GLU A 240 -1.09 33.33 -60.94
N CYS A 241 -1.98 33.98 -61.68
CA CYS A 241 -1.81 34.20 -63.10
C CYS A 241 -1.96 35.68 -63.42
N ASP A 242 -0.86 36.28 -63.89
CA ASP A 242 -0.80 37.67 -64.32
C ASP A 242 -1.17 37.86 -65.80
N GLN A 243 -1.62 36.79 -66.46
CA GLN A 243 -2.02 36.86 -67.87
C GLN A 243 -3.44 37.43 -67.99
N PRO A 244 -3.71 38.28 -69.01
CA PRO A 244 -5.05 38.82 -69.22
C PRO A 244 -6.03 37.67 -69.46
N CYS A 245 -7.07 37.61 -68.63
CA CYS A 245 -8.20 36.72 -68.82
C CYS A 245 -8.89 37.08 -70.14
N ALA A 246 -9.09 36.10 -71.02
CA ALA A 246 -9.82 36.25 -72.27
C ALA A 246 -11.34 36.17 -72.05
#